data_AF-A0A127JPV1-F1
#
_entry.id   AF-A0A127JPV1-F1
#
_cell.length_a   1.000
_cell.length_b   1.000
_cell.length_c   1.000
_cell.angle_alpha   90.00
_cell.angle_beta   90.00
_cell.angle_gamma   90.00
#
_symmetry.space_group_name_H-M   'P 1'
#
loop_
_entity.id
_entity.type
_entity.pdbx_description
1 polymer ?
#
loop_
_entity_poly.entity_id
_entity_poly.type
_entity_poly.pdbx_seq_one_letter_code
_entity_poly.pdbx_strand_id
1 'polypeptide(L)'
;MKSLARLPATTGLLLLLSTALSPAGATGVEGLWCGTGLLHEFSLDLTQSSPEEVTGTLARKQRKRELHGRLEGNVLRTQSTKVGSLVLELDGGNLRIIGGDGPLALAKGLAFIRASGAACERGS
;
A
#
# COMPACT_ATOMS: atom_id res chain seq x y z
N MET A 1 -24.27 -31.50 -60.25
CA MET A 1 -25.17 -30.42 -59.75
C MET A 1 -25.99 -30.98 -58.60
N LYS A 2 -26.16 -30.19 -57.51
CA LYS A 2 -26.93 -30.49 -56.26
C LYS A 2 -26.23 -31.48 -55.30
N SER A 3 -26.14 -31.28 -53.99
CA SER A 3 -26.55 -30.20 -53.09
C SER A 3 -25.75 -30.37 -51.79
N LEU A 4 -25.23 -29.26 -51.25
CA LEU A 4 -24.54 -29.18 -49.96
C LEU A 4 -25.56 -29.26 -48.82
N ALA A 5 -25.33 -30.12 -47.82
CA ALA A 5 -26.12 -30.16 -46.60
C ALA A 5 -25.24 -30.05 -45.34
N ARG A 6 -25.27 -28.83 -44.78
CA ARG A 6 -25.34 -28.45 -43.36
C ARG A 6 -24.31 -29.00 -42.36
N LEU A 7 -23.44 -28.07 -41.93
CA LEU A 7 -22.75 -28.07 -40.63
C LEU A 7 -23.74 -27.85 -39.46
N PRO A 8 -23.51 -28.45 -38.28
CA PRO A 8 -23.96 -27.88 -37.02
C PRO A 8 -22.86 -26.98 -36.43
N ALA A 9 -23.22 -25.71 -36.25
CA ALA A 9 -22.46 -24.74 -35.47
C ALA A 9 -22.49 -25.16 -34.01
N THR A 10 -21.38 -25.75 -33.53
CA THR A 10 -21.18 -26.01 -32.11
C THR A 10 -20.41 -24.83 -31.54
N THR A 11 -21.15 -23.81 -31.15
CA THR A 11 -20.64 -22.64 -30.42
C THR A 11 -20.13 -23.09 -29.06
N GLY A 12 -18.85 -23.49 -29.03
CA GLY A 12 -18.11 -23.75 -27.80
C GLY A 12 -17.84 -22.42 -27.11
N LEU A 13 -18.69 -22.07 -26.15
CA LEU A 13 -18.51 -20.98 -25.21
C LEU A 13 -17.30 -21.29 -24.33
N LEU A 14 -16.11 -20.83 -24.74
CA LEU A 14 -14.91 -20.85 -23.90
C LEU A 14 -15.15 -19.85 -22.75
N LEU A 15 -15.52 -20.37 -21.58
CA LEU A 15 -15.43 -19.65 -20.31
C LEU A 15 -13.97 -19.28 -20.09
N LEU A 16 -13.62 -18.02 -20.36
CA LEU A 16 -12.38 -17.41 -19.87
C LEU A 16 -12.48 -17.38 -18.35
N LEU A 17 -11.89 -18.39 -17.68
CA LEU A 17 -11.58 -18.31 -16.26
C LEU A 17 -10.50 -17.25 -16.07
N SER A 18 -10.91 -15.99 -15.98
CA SER A 18 -10.10 -14.95 -15.37
C SER A 18 -10.08 -15.21 -13.87
N THR A 19 -9.18 -16.09 -13.41
CA THR A 19 -8.77 -16.12 -12.01
C THR A 19 -8.12 -14.78 -11.71
N ALA A 20 -8.92 -13.85 -11.17
CA ALA A 20 -8.43 -12.69 -10.47
C ALA A 20 -7.63 -13.21 -9.27
N LEU A 21 -6.32 -13.35 -9.47
CA LEU A 21 -5.36 -13.60 -8.40
C LEU A 21 -5.38 -12.35 -7.52
N SER A 22 -6.30 -12.32 -6.56
CA SER A 22 -6.30 -11.29 -5.51
C SER A 22 -4.99 -11.48 -4.75
N PRO A 23 -4.09 -10.48 -4.73
CA PRO A 23 -2.87 -10.59 -3.95
C PRO A 23 -3.28 -10.82 -2.49
N ALA A 24 -2.55 -11.74 -1.87
CA ALA A 24 -2.83 -12.30 -0.57
C ALA A 24 -3.09 -11.23 0.50
N GLY A 25 -3.94 -11.61 1.46
CA GLY A 25 -4.42 -10.84 2.62
C GLY A 25 -3.66 -9.58 2.99
N ALA A 26 -4.36 -8.44 2.93
CA ALA A 26 -3.93 -7.17 3.52
C ALA A 26 -3.99 -7.19 5.06
N THR A 27 -3.46 -8.24 5.69
CA THR A 27 -3.30 -8.34 7.14
C THR A 27 -1.96 -7.72 7.50
N GLY A 28 -1.96 -6.41 7.75
CA GLY A 28 -0.75 -5.70 8.19
C GLY A 28 -0.57 -4.34 7.54
N VAL A 29 0.68 -3.88 7.58
CA VAL A 29 1.07 -2.53 7.12
C VAL A 29 1.49 -2.50 5.66
N GLU A 30 1.57 -3.65 4.98
CA GLU A 30 2.00 -3.74 3.59
C GLU A 30 1.09 -3.00 2.60
N GLY A 31 1.67 -2.26 1.68
CA GLY A 31 1.00 -1.57 0.59
C GLY A 31 1.27 -0.06 0.57
N LEU A 32 0.56 0.62 -0.33
CA LEU A 32 0.64 2.07 -0.50
C LEU A 32 -0.32 2.78 0.45
N TRP A 33 0.18 3.81 1.12
CA TRP A 33 -0.54 4.65 2.07
C TRP A 33 -0.37 6.12 1.71
N CYS A 34 -1.48 6.85 1.67
CA CYS A 34 -1.54 8.25 1.26
C CYS A 34 -1.77 9.15 2.47
N GLY A 35 -0.93 10.17 2.61
CA GLY A 35 -1.03 11.09 3.73
C GLY A 35 -2.33 11.90 3.67
N THR A 36 -2.87 12.23 4.84
CA THR A 36 -4.09 13.04 4.97
C THR A 36 -3.80 14.40 5.59
N GLY A 37 -4.66 15.39 5.33
CA GLY A 37 -4.53 16.73 5.89
C GLY A 37 -3.17 17.38 5.56
N LEU A 38 -2.40 17.72 6.60
CA LEU A 38 -1.06 18.30 6.43
C LEU A 38 -0.04 17.34 5.79
N LEU A 39 -0.34 16.04 5.72
CA LEU A 39 0.48 15.03 5.05
C LEU A 39 0.06 14.76 3.60
N HIS A 40 -0.88 15.50 3.00
CA HIS A 40 -1.41 15.20 1.65
C HIS A 40 -0.35 15.08 0.54
N GLU A 41 0.82 15.70 0.70
CA GLU A 41 1.94 15.58 -0.24
C GLU A 41 2.85 14.36 0.00
N PHE A 42 2.57 13.57 1.04
CA PHE A 42 3.37 12.43 1.46
C PHE A 42 2.69 11.11 1.08
N SER A 43 3.51 10.12 0.74
CA SER A 43 3.08 8.74 0.59
C SER A 43 4.06 7.78 1.26
N LEU A 44 3.56 6.66 1.76
CA LEU A 44 4.32 5.56 2.33
C LEU A 44 4.03 4.31 1.51
N ASP A 45 5.05 3.79 0.85
CA ASP A 45 4.99 2.49 0.19
C ASP A 45 5.71 1.48 1.06
N LEU A 46 5.00 0.51 1.64
CA LEU A 46 5.54 -0.42 2.63
C LEU A 46 5.53 -1.85 2.08
N THR A 47 6.64 -2.55 2.25
CA THR A 47 6.81 -3.96 1.91
C THR A 47 7.16 -4.73 3.15
N GLN A 48 6.42 -5.80 3.41
CA GLN A 48 6.63 -6.64 4.58
C GLN A 48 7.32 -7.95 4.15
N SER A 49 8.56 -8.16 4.59
CA SER A 49 9.36 -9.34 4.20
C SER A 49 9.19 -10.51 5.18
N SER A 50 8.84 -10.21 6.43
CA SER A 50 8.51 -11.19 7.47
C SER A 50 7.43 -10.60 8.38
N PRO A 51 6.84 -11.40 9.30
CA PRO A 51 5.81 -10.89 10.22
C PRO A 51 6.23 -9.66 11.03
N GLU A 52 7.54 -9.46 11.23
CA GLU A 52 8.09 -8.34 11.99
C GLU A 52 8.88 -7.36 11.14
N GLU A 53 9.49 -7.76 10.03
CA GLU A 53 10.37 -6.88 9.25
C GLU A 53 9.61 -6.17 8.13
N VAL A 54 9.68 -4.84 8.17
CA VAL A 54 9.05 -3.95 7.20
C VAL A 54 10.12 -3.06 6.58
N THR A 55 10.11 -2.98 5.26
CA THR A 55 10.85 -1.98 4.51
C THR A 55 9.86 -1.04 3.84
N GLY A 56 10.31 0.12 3.39
CA GLY A 56 9.43 0.99 2.65
C GLY A 56 10.06 2.29 2.19
N THR A 57 9.28 3.07 1.47
CA THR A 57 9.67 4.37 0.95
C THR A 57 8.69 5.43 1.42
N LEU A 58 9.19 6.41 2.15
CA LEU A 58 8.49 7.67 2.40
C LEU A 58 8.82 8.64 1.27
N ALA A 59 7.82 9.04 0.50
CA ALA A 59 7.96 10.01 -0.57
C ALA A 59 7.26 11.32 -0.21
N ARG A 60 7.85 12.43 -0.67
CA ARG A 60 7.24 13.76 -0.69
C ARG A 60 7.70 14.49 -1.95
N LYS A 61 6.79 14.75 -2.89
CA LYS A 61 7.13 15.32 -4.22
C LYS A 61 8.25 14.50 -4.90
N GLN A 62 9.39 15.14 -5.18
CA GLN A 62 10.57 14.56 -5.82
C GLN A 62 11.58 13.98 -4.82
N ARG A 63 11.28 14.01 -3.52
CA ARG A 63 12.16 13.44 -2.48
C ARG A 63 11.61 12.09 -2.06
N LYS A 64 12.48 11.08 -2.03
CA LYS A 64 12.18 9.74 -1.53
C LYS A 64 13.20 9.39 -0.46
N ARG A 65 12.77 8.62 0.53
CA ARG A 65 13.63 8.10 1.60
C ARG A 65 13.21 6.68 1.93
N GLU A 66 14.20 5.80 2.02
CA GLU A 66 14.01 4.43 2.47
C GLU A 66 13.83 4.37 3.98
N LEU A 67 12.96 3.46 4.41
CA LEU A 67 12.62 3.14 5.78
C LEU A 67 12.82 1.64 5.98
N HIS A 68 13.33 1.30 7.14
CA HIS A 68 13.45 -0.06 7.65
C HIS A 68 12.85 -0.03 9.05
N GLY A 69 11.92 -0.92 9.34
CA GLY A 69 11.23 -0.91 10.61
C GLY A 69 10.88 -2.30 11.08
N ARG A 70 10.52 -2.35 12.37
CA ARG A 70 9.99 -3.53 13.01
C ARG A 70 8.52 -3.31 13.37
N LEU A 71 7.67 -4.25 12.99
CA LEU A 71 6.27 -4.31 13.36
C LEU A 71 6.14 -5.14 14.65
N GLU A 72 5.62 -4.51 15.70
CA GLU A 72 5.36 -5.09 17.02
C GLU A 72 3.86 -5.01 17.29
N GLY A 73 3.14 -6.11 16.98
CA GLY A 73 1.68 -6.10 16.97
C GLY A 73 1.15 -5.14 15.90
N ASN A 74 0.51 -4.05 16.32
CA ASN A 74 -0.02 -3.02 15.41
C ASN A 74 0.91 -1.80 15.27
N VAL A 75 2.08 -1.81 15.91
CA VAL A 75 2.98 -0.65 15.94
C VAL A 75 4.20 -0.90 15.07
N LEU A 76 4.39 -0.10 14.03
CA LEU A 76 5.58 -0.08 13.19
C LEU A 76 6.56 0.99 13.71
N ARG A 77 7.73 0.57 14.15
CA ARG A 77 8.84 1.44 14.55
C ARG A 77 9.90 1.45 13.46
N THR A 78 10.17 2.60 12.85
CA THR A 78 11.24 2.72 11.85
C THR A 78 12.58 2.96 12.52
N GLN A 79 13.65 2.67 11.79
CA GLN A 79 15.00 2.99 12.18
C GLN A 79 15.16 4.51 12.36
N SER A 80 16.07 4.89 13.26
CA SER A 80 16.44 6.29 13.41
C SER A 80 17.40 6.69 12.28
N THR A 81 17.10 7.81 11.63
CA THR A 81 17.93 8.38 10.56
C THR A 81 18.38 9.79 10.94
N LYS A 82 19.20 10.43 10.10
CA LYS A 82 19.58 11.84 10.29
C LYS A 82 18.38 12.81 10.40
N VAL A 83 17.23 12.43 9.85
CA VAL A 83 15.99 13.23 9.87
C VAL A 83 14.99 12.70 10.92
N GLY A 84 15.41 11.74 11.74
CA GLY A 84 14.60 11.12 12.79
C GLY A 84 14.01 9.76 12.42
N SER A 85 13.14 9.29 13.31
CA SER A 85 12.42 8.03 13.28
C SER A 85 10.91 8.28 13.15
N LEU A 86 10.15 7.25 12.78
CA LEU A 86 8.68 7.24 12.78
C LEU A 86 8.17 6.08 13.64
N VAL A 87 7.14 6.35 14.43
CA VAL A 87 6.36 5.31 15.11
C VAL A 87 4.92 5.43 14.62
N LEU A 88 4.48 4.40 13.90
CA LEU A 88 3.18 4.31 13.26
C LEU A 88 2.34 3.25 13.95
N GLU A 89 1.05 3.51 14.14
CA GLU A 89 0.08 2.55 14.64
C GLU A 89 -0.96 2.26 13.57
N LEU A 90 -1.20 0.97 13.31
CA LEU A 90 -2.26 0.50 12.43
C LEU A 90 -3.59 0.51 13.21
N ASP A 91 -4.51 1.39 12.81
CA ASP A 91 -5.80 1.61 13.46
C ASP A 91 -6.92 1.71 12.42
N GLY A 92 -7.76 0.67 12.35
CA GLY A 92 -8.97 0.67 11.52
C GLY A 92 -8.75 0.92 10.02
N GLY A 93 -7.60 0.51 9.48
CA GLY A 93 -7.24 0.76 8.07
C GLY A 93 -6.51 2.09 7.83
N ASN A 94 -6.05 2.76 8.89
CA ASN A 94 -5.17 3.93 8.86
C ASN A 94 -3.82 3.61 9.50
N LEU A 95 -2.77 4.28 9.04
CA LEU A 95 -1.48 4.34 9.74
C LEU A 95 -1.34 5.70 10.43
N ARG A 96 -1.55 5.73 11.75
CA ARG A 96 -1.45 6.95 12.55
C ARG A 96 -0.02 7.14 13.07
N ILE A 97 0.51 8.35 12.95
CA ILE A 97 1.79 8.70 13.57
C ILE A 97 1.55 8.92 15.06
N ILE A 98 2.06 8.02 15.90
CA ILE A 98 1.92 8.11 17.36
C ILE A 98 3.20 8.60 18.05
N GLY A 99 4.31 8.64 17.32
CA GLY A 99 5.60 9.15 17.81
C GLY A 99 6.68 9.13 16.74
N GLY A 100 7.90 9.37 17.16
CA GLY A 100 9.08 9.50 16.31
C GLY A 100 9.97 10.64 16.79
N ASP A 101 11.01 10.92 16.00
CA ASP A 101 12.01 11.93 16.31
C ASP A 101 12.19 12.93 15.16
N GLY A 102 12.91 14.02 15.44
CA GLY A 102 13.26 15.03 14.44
C GLY A 102 12.03 15.76 13.87
N PRO A 103 12.11 16.29 12.64
CA PRO A 103 10.99 17.00 12.01
C PRO A 103 9.71 16.16 11.87
N LEU A 104 9.82 14.83 11.88
CA LEU A 104 8.68 13.93 11.74
C LEU A 104 7.88 13.77 13.04
N ALA A 105 8.48 14.07 14.20
CA ALA A 105 7.75 14.11 15.46
C ALA A 105 6.62 15.16 15.46
N LEU A 106 6.76 16.22 14.66
CA LEU A 106 5.74 17.26 14.46
C LEU A 106 4.48 16.73 13.78
N ALA A 107 4.57 15.60 13.09
CA ALA A 107 3.45 14.96 12.41
C ALA A 107 2.64 14.02 13.33
N LYS A 108 2.96 13.94 14.63
CA LYS A 108 2.21 13.14 15.60
C LYS A 108 0.72 13.51 15.59
N GLY A 109 -0.13 12.49 15.56
CA GLY A 109 -1.58 12.60 15.48
C GLY A 109 -2.12 12.62 14.04
N LEU A 110 -1.26 12.87 13.04
CA LEU A 110 -1.64 12.76 11.63
C LEU A 110 -1.64 11.30 11.18
N ALA A 111 -2.32 11.03 10.07
CA ALA A 111 -2.50 9.67 9.57
C ALA A 111 -2.31 9.55 8.06
N PHE A 112 -1.98 8.33 7.64
CA PHE A 112 -2.07 7.88 6.26
C PHE A 112 -3.25 6.94 6.10
N ILE A 113 -3.98 7.07 4.99
CA ILE A 113 -5.05 6.16 4.58
C ILE A 113 -4.50 5.18 3.56
N ARG A 114 -5.00 3.95 3.54
CA ARG A 114 -4.60 2.98 2.50
C ARG A 114 -5.05 3.50 1.12
N ALA A 115 -4.17 3.43 0.14
CA ALA A 115 -4.47 3.81 -1.23
C ALA A 115 -5.49 2.84 -1.85
N SER A 116 -6.40 3.36 -2.65
CA SER A 116 -7.36 2.58 -3.44
C SER A 116 -6.81 2.15 -4.81
N GLY A 117 -5.68 2.70 -5.24
CA GLY A 117 -5.06 2.45 -6.55
C GLY A 117 -3.53 2.42 -6.49
N ALA A 118 -2.90 2.39 -7.67
CA ALA A 118 -1.44 2.26 -7.81
C ALA A 118 -0.65 3.54 -7.42
N ALA A 119 -1.34 4.65 -7.17
CA ALA A 119 -0.74 5.91 -6.77
C ALA A 119 -1.67 6.63 -5.81
N CYS A 120 -1.10 7.49 -4.96
CA CYS A 120 -1.89 8.46 -4.22
C CYS A 120 -2.44 9.47 -5.21
N GLU A 121 -3.76 9.56 -5.29
CA GLU A 121 -4.40 10.65 -6.00
C GLU A 121 -3.87 11.95 -5.38
N ARG A 122 -3.27 12.81 -6.22
CA ARG A 122 -2.82 14.12 -5.78
C ARG A 122 -4.04 14.81 -5.20
N GLY A 123 -4.06 14.95 -3.86
CA GLY A 123 -5.15 15.60 -3.15
C GLY A 123 -5.47 16.93 -3.84
N SER A 124 -6.74 17.05 -4.23
CA SER A 124 -7.34 18.28 -4.73
C SER A 124 -7.48 19.30 -3.61
#